data_AF-A0A9E4L9J9-F1
#
_entry.id   AF-A0A9E4L9J9-F1
#
_cell.length_a   1.000
_cell.length_b   1.000
_cell.length_c   1.000
_cell.angle_alpha   90.00
_cell.angle_beta   90.00
_cell.angle_gamma   90.00
#
_symmetry.space_group_name_H-M   'P 1'
#
loop_
_entity.id
_entity.type
_entity.pdbx_description
1 polymer ?
#
loop_
_entity_poly.entity_id
_entity_poly.type
_entity_poly.pdbx_seq_one_letter_code
_entity_poly.pdbx_strand_id
1 'polypeptide(L)'
;MKDKTITSISLREATLRKDKTRTDWPRLRRERAAGQEPAREAAEGDFDWSKATVVMPPGKAAISLRLDTDVLAWFRAQGRGYQTRINAVLRSYMEAQQG
;
A
#
# COMPACT_ATOMS: atom_id res chain seq x y z
N MET A 1 -8.06 -16.17 -2.03
CA MET A 1 -6.62 -15.92 -1.81
C MET A 1 -6.46 -14.45 -1.45
N LYS A 2 -5.70 -14.10 -0.40
CA LYS A 2 -5.58 -12.72 0.12
C LYS A 2 -4.20 -12.17 -0.24
N ASP A 3 -4.12 -11.26 -1.20
CA ASP A 3 -2.89 -10.52 -1.48
C ASP A 3 -2.52 -9.65 -0.28
N LYS A 4 -1.47 -10.07 0.44
CA LYS A 4 -0.96 -9.46 1.68
C LYS A 4 0.27 -8.56 1.43
N THR A 5 0.51 -8.12 0.20
CA THR A 5 1.86 -7.67 -0.20
C THR A 5 2.09 -6.16 -0.16
N ILE A 6 1.05 -5.31 -0.13
CA ILE A 6 1.27 -3.86 -0.16
C ILE A 6 0.75 -3.19 1.10
N THR A 7 1.69 -2.87 2.00
CA THR A 7 1.43 -2.02 3.17
C THR A 7 1.88 -0.60 2.85
N SER A 8 0.94 0.31 2.58
CA SER A 8 1.23 1.74 2.55
C SER A 8 1.46 2.23 3.99
N ILE A 9 2.61 2.88 4.23
CA ILE A 9 2.98 3.53 5.49
C ILE A 9 3.44 4.95 5.19
N SER A 10 3.17 5.88 6.11
CA SER A 10 3.69 7.23 6.00
C SER A 10 5.20 7.26 6.29
N LEU A 11 5.90 8.26 5.72
CA LEU A 11 7.35 8.43 5.86
C LEU A 11 7.78 8.60 7.34
N ARG A 12 6.89 9.19 8.15
CA ARG A 12 7.07 9.36 9.60
C ARG A 12 6.84 8.07 10.39
N GLU A 13 5.92 7.22 9.97
CA GLU A 13 5.73 5.89 10.58
C GLU A 13 6.87 4.93 10.22
N ALA A 14 7.45 5.07 9.02
CA ALA A 14 8.58 4.28 8.58
C ALA A 14 9.83 4.53 9.44
N THR A 15 10.09 5.79 9.81
CA THR A 15 11.26 6.16 10.64
C THR A 15 11.10 5.79 12.12
N LEU A 16 9.87 5.62 12.60
CA LEU A 16 9.58 5.27 14.00
C LEU A 16 9.59 3.76 14.26
N ARG A 17 9.41 2.91 13.23
CA ARG A 17 9.50 1.45 13.40
C ARG A 17 10.97 1.01 13.48
N LYS A 18 11.46 0.79 14.69
CA LYS A 18 12.75 0.11 14.94
C LYS A 18 12.71 -1.40 14.72
N ASP A 19 11.55 -1.98 14.39
CA ASP A 19 11.34 -3.42 14.44
C ASP A 19 11.27 -4.07 13.06
N LYS A 20 12.38 -4.74 12.72
CA LYS A 20 12.53 -5.92 11.87
C LYS A 20 11.63 -5.97 10.63
N THR A 21 12.12 -5.36 9.55
CA THR A 21 11.85 -5.84 8.20
C THR A 21 11.87 -7.37 8.16
N ARG A 22 10.92 -7.99 7.46
CA ARG A 22 10.92 -9.45 7.22
C ARG A 22 12.15 -9.92 6.44
N THR A 23 12.91 -8.98 5.89
CA THR A 23 14.18 -9.19 5.20
C THR A 23 15.31 -9.40 6.19
N ASP A 24 16.02 -10.53 6.07
CA ASP A 24 17.28 -10.81 6.79
C ASP A 24 18.43 -9.98 6.17
N TRP A 25 18.55 -8.72 6.58
CA TRP A 25 19.61 -7.83 6.11
C TRP A 25 21.03 -8.28 6.45
N PRO A 26 21.30 -8.84 7.66
CA PRO A 26 22.63 -9.37 7.96
C PRO A 26 23.07 -10.46 6.99
N ARG A 27 22.18 -11.37 6.60
CA ARG A 27 22.48 -12.39 5.57
C ARG A 27 22.83 -11.76 4.23
N LEU A 28 21.97 -10.89 3.69
CA LEU A 28 22.19 -10.26 2.37
C LEU A 28 23.50 -9.48 2.31
N ARG A 29 23.87 -8.81 3.42
CA ARG A 29 25.16 -8.10 3.51
C ARG A 29 26.35 -9.05 3.48
N ARG A 30 26.26 -10.23 4.11
CA ARG A 30 27.32 -11.26 4.06
C ARG A 30 27.46 -11.86 2.67
N GLU A 31 26.35 -12.16 2.00
CA GLU A 31 26.34 -12.69 0.64
C GLU A 31 27.00 -11.70 -0.34
N ARG A 32 26.62 -10.42 -0.26
CA ARG A 32 27.26 -9.35 -1.04
C ARG A 32 28.75 -9.21 -0.73
N ALA A 33 29.15 -9.25 0.55
CA ALA A 33 30.56 -9.19 0.94
C ALA A 33 31.37 -10.41 0.46
N ALA A 34 30.71 -11.56 0.28
CA ALA A 34 31.28 -12.77 -0.31
C ALA A 34 31.24 -12.78 -1.85
N GLY A 35 30.88 -11.67 -2.50
CA GLY A 35 30.82 -11.57 -3.96
C GLY A 35 29.64 -12.29 -4.61
N GLN A 36 28.66 -12.75 -3.83
CA GLN A 36 27.44 -13.35 -4.36
C GLN A 36 26.48 -12.22 -4.76
N GLU A 37 26.42 -11.94 -6.06
CA GLU A 37 25.36 -11.12 -6.64
C GLU A 37 24.13 -12.02 -6.87
N PRO A 38 22.89 -11.57 -6.54
CA PRO A 38 21.72 -12.30 -6.97
C PRO A 38 21.74 -12.40 -8.49
N ALA A 39 21.36 -13.57 -9.03
CA ALA A 39 21.17 -13.73 -10.45
C ALA A 39 20.22 -12.63 -10.92
N ARG A 40 20.73 -11.70 -11.73
CA ARG A 40 19.88 -10.76 -12.45
C ARG A 40 19.23 -11.58 -13.55
N GLU A 41 18.08 -12.18 -13.24
CA GLU A 41 17.14 -12.52 -14.30
C GLU A 41 16.89 -11.21 -15.05
N ALA A 42 17.41 -11.13 -16.26
CA ALA A 42 17.00 -10.09 -17.17
C ALA A 42 15.48 -10.22 -17.24
N ALA A 43 14.78 -9.19 -16.81
CA ALA A 43 13.33 -9.17 -16.87
C ALA A 43 12.93 -9.62 -18.29
N GLU A 44 12.14 -10.68 -18.38
CA GLU A 44 11.72 -11.21 -19.66
C GLU A 44 10.79 -10.18 -20.31
N GLY A 45 11.33 -9.43 -21.27
CA GLY A 45 10.61 -8.37 -21.99
C GLY A 45 11.43 -7.09 -22.17
N ASP A 46 11.41 -6.57 -23.40
CA ASP A 46 11.88 -5.22 -23.72
C ASP A 46 10.85 -4.20 -23.21
N PHE A 47 10.95 -3.83 -21.94
CA PHE A 47 10.08 -2.82 -21.34
C PHE A 47 10.61 -1.42 -21.69
N ASP A 48 9.92 -0.75 -22.60
CA ASP A 48 10.18 0.64 -22.96
C ASP A 48 9.67 1.60 -21.87
N TRP A 49 10.52 1.86 -20.88
CA TRP A 49 10.24 2.79 -19.78
C TRP A 49 10.02 4.24 -20.23
N SER A 50 10.38 4.61 -21.47
CA SER A 50 10.10 5.96 -21.99
C SER A 50 8.60 6.21 -22.19
N LYS A 51 7.80 5.15 -22.30
CA LYS A 51 6.33 5.20 -22.45
C LYS A 51 5.59 5.07 -21.11
N ALA A 52 6.31 4.91 -20.01
CA ALA A 52 5.68 4.77 -18.70
C ALA A 52 5.07 6.11 -18.26
N THR A 53 3.74 6.17 -18.15
CA THR A 53 3.04 7.35 -17.62
C THR A 53 2.95 7.27 -16.10
N VAL A 54 3.43 8.30 -15.41
CA VAL A 54 3.23 8.45 -13.97
C VAL A 54 1.76 8.81 -13.71
N VAL A 55 0.99 7.85 -13.22
CA VAL A 55 -0.39 8.10 -12.78
C VAL A 55 -0.37 8.55 -11.33
N MET A 56 -0.55 9.85 -11.11
CA MET A 56 -0.76 10.38 -9.77
C MET A 56 -2.21 10.08 -9.34
N PRO A 57 -2.43 9.36 -8.23
CA PRO A 57 -3.77 9.17 -7.72
C PRO A 57 -4.38 10.52 -7.35
N PRO A 58 -5.68 10.75 -7.61
CA PRO A 58 -6.35 11.97 -7.21
C PRO A 58 -6.22 12.16 -5.70
N GLY A 59 -5.94 13.40 -5.29
CA GLY A 59 -5.75 13.76 -3.88
C GLY A 59 -6.99 13.44 -3.04
N LYS A 60 -6.77 12.99 -1.81
CA LYS A 60 -7.83 12.80 -0.82
C LYS A 60 -7.88 14.02 0.10
N ALA A 61 -9.06 14.58 0.30
CA ALA A 61 -9.26 15.64 1.28
C ALA A 61 -9.35 15.03 2.69
N ALA A 62 -8.57 15.56 3.64
CA ALA A 62 -8.67 15.18 5.04
C ALA A 62 -9.74 16.05 5.71
N ILE A 63 -10.96 15.51 5.84
CA ILE A 63 -12.09 16.20 6.45
C ILE A 63 -12.50 15.53 7.77
N SER A 64 -13.12 16.31 8.65
CA SER A 64 -13.83 15.78 9.81
C SER A 64 -15.27 15.50 9.42
N LEU A 65 -15.66 14.22 9.40
CA LEU A 65 -17.01 13.75 9.08
C LEU A 65 -17.60 13.04 10.29
N ARG A 66 -18.87 13.33 10.61
CA ARG A 66 -19.63 12.59 11.62
C ARG A 66 -20.30 11.38 10.96
N LEU A 67 -20.15 10.22 11.59
CA LEU A 67 -20.79 8.97 11.22
C LEU A 67 -21.50 8.42 12.44
N ASP A 68 -22.58 7.67 12.21
CA ASP A 68 -23.27 6.97 13.30
C ASP A 68 -22.34 5.95 13.97
N THR A 69 -22.56 5.75 15.27
CA THR A 69 -21.65 4.97 16.11
C THR A 69 -21.62 3.49 15.70
N ASP A 70 -22.77 2.94 15.35
CA ASP A 70 -22.95 1.58 14.87
C ASP A 70 -22.29 1.36 13.50
N VAL A 71 -22.44 2.30 12.57
CA VAL A 71 -21.78 2.28 11.27
C VAL A 71 -20.26 2.28 11.43
N LEU A 72 -19.73 3.19 12.27
CA LEU A 72 -18.30 3.25 12.53
C LEU A 72 -17.80 1.98 13.22
N ALA A 73 -18.54 1.43 14.17
CA ALA A 73 -18.21 0.20 14.86
C ALA A 73 -18.15 -0.99 13.88
N TRP A 74 -19.13 -1.11 12.98
CA TRP A 74 -19.17 -2.14 11.95
C TRP A 74 -17.94 -2.11 11.04
N PHE A 75 -17.58 -0.93 10.52
CA PHE A 75 -16.39 -0.77 9.68
C PHE A 75 -15.10 -1.07 10.46
N ARG A 76 -15.01 -0.65 11.73
CA ARG A 76 -13.83 -0.95 12.59
C ARG A 76 -13.68 -2.44 12.87
N ALA A 77 -14.78 -3.18 13.04
CA ALA A 77 -14.76 -4.63 13.26
C ALA A 77 -14.11 -5.39 12.09
N GLN A 78 -14.13 -4.83 10.87
CA GLN A 78 -13.48 -5.40 9.69
C GLN A 78 -11.95 -5.23 9.68
N GLY A 79 -11.37 -4.60 10.71
CA GLY A 79 -9.93 -4.47 10.93
C GLY A 79 -9.28 -3.29 10.18
N ARG A 80 -7.97 -3.39 9.97
CA ARG A 80 -7.15 -2.33 9.37
C ARG A 80 -7.69 -1.95 7.98
N GLY A 81 -7.71 -0.64 7.71
CA GLY A 81 -8.19 -0.10 6.42
C GLY A 81 -9.68 0.25 6.40
N TYR A 82 -10.35 0.28 7.56
CA TYR A 82 -11.77 0.65 7.66
C TYR A 82 -12.10 2.00 7.00
N GLN A 83 -11.24 3.01 7.13
CA GLN A 83 -11.40 4.30 6.45
C GLN A 83 -11.39 4.19 4.92
N THR A 84 -10.50 3.34 4.37
CA THR A 84 -10.46 3.07 2.93
C THR A 84 -11.74 2.41 2.46
N ARG A 85 -12.32 1.50 3.26
CA ARG A 85 -13.60 0.85 2.95
C ARG A 85 -14.76 1.83 2.98
N ILE A 86 -14.82 2.71 3.99
CA ILE A 86 -15.81 3.80 4.05
C ILE A 86 -15.75 4.63 2.75
N ASN A 87 -14.54 5.05 2.36
CA ASN A 87 -14.37 5.82 1.13
C ASN A 87 -14.78 5.06 -0.14
N ALA A 88 -14.54 3.75 -0.21
CA ALA A 88 -14.95 2.91 -1.34
C ALA A 88 -16.47 2.81 -1.46
N VAL A 89 -17.18 2.66 -0.34
CA VAL A 89 -18.65 2.64 -0.32
C VAL A 89 -19.22 3.99 -0.75
N LEU A 90 -18.70 5.09 -0.21
CA LEU A 90 -19.13 6.44 -0.59
C LEU A 90 -18.92 6.71 -2.10
N ARG A 91 -17.78 6.24 -2.66
CA ARG A 91 -17.52 6.34 -4.09
C ARG A 91 -18.51 5.53 -4.92
N SER A 92 -18.76 4.28 -4.55
CA SER A 92 -19.70 3.42 -5.26
C SER A 92 -21.12 4.01 -5.26
N TYR A 93 -21.55 4.59 -4.13
CA TYR A 93 -22.83 5.30 -4.05
C TYR A 93 -22.86 6.53 -4.96
N MET A 94 -21.79 7.34 -4.94
CA MET A 94 -21.66 8.51 -5.80
C MET A 94 -21.73 8.15 -7.29
N GLU A 95 -21.02 7.10 -7.73
CA GLU A 95 -21.02 6.62 -9.12
C GLU A 95 -22.40 6.09 -9.53
N ALA A 96 -23.06 5.34 -8.65
CA ALA A 96 -24.40 4.82 -8.92
C ALA A 96 -25.47 5.93 -9.06
N GLN A 97 -25.26 7.09 -8.43
CA GLN A 97 -26.18 8.23 -8.50
C GLN A 97 -25.89 9.17 -9.69
N GLN A 98 -24.69 9.08 -10.29
CA GLN A 98 -24.27 9.91 -11.42
C GLN A 98 -24.47 9.25 -12.79
N GLY A 99 -24.76 7.95 -12.82
CA GLY A 99 -25.20 7.21 -14.01
C GLY A 99 -26.71 7.28 -14.19
#